data_AF-A0A5C5VT50-F1
#
_entry.id   AF-A0A5C5VT50-F1
#
_cell.length_a   1.000
_cell.length_b   1.000
_cell.length_c   1.000
_cell.angle_alpha   90.00
_cell.angle_beta   90.00
_cell.angle_gamma   90.00
#
_symmetry.space_group_name_H-M   'P 1'
#
loop_
_entity.id
_entity.type
_entity.pdbx_description
1 polymer ?
#
loop_
_entity_poly.entity_id
_entity_poly.type
_entity_poly.pdbx_seq_one_letter_code
_entity_poly.pdbx_strand_id
1 'polypeptide(L)'
;MLLATLGTTEQSAGGIAWAVLTMLAMIGGGMVPTFVMPPWMKSLSGVSPISWAILAFEGGIWRDFTPMMMVQPCAILLAVGAGCFVLGMRLMKWSEA
;
A
#
# COMPACT_ATOMS: atom_id res chain seq x y z
N MET A 1 8.07 -6.07 -4.79
CA MET A 1 8.79 -6.28 -6.06
C MET A 1 9.18 -4.96 -6.70
N LEU A 2 8.24 -4.06 -7.05
CA LEU A 2 8.57 -2.77 -7.68
C LEU A 2 9.72 -1.99 -7.04
N LEU A 3 9.70 -1.77 -5.72
CA LEU A 3 10.73 -0.96 -5.06
C LEU A 3 12.11 -1.62 -5.08
N ALA A 4 12.17 -2.96 -5.14
CA ALA A 4 13.43 -3.69 -5.20
C ALA A 4 14.17 -3.45 -6.53
N THR A 5 13.46 -3.12 -7.61
CA THR A 5 14.08 -2.86 -8.92
C THR A 5 14.63 -1.44 -9.07
N LEU A 6 14.40 -0.57 -8.08
CA LEU A 6 14.88 0.82 -8.11
C LEU A 6 16.27 0.98 -7.47
N GLY A 7 16.65 0.08 -6.56
CA GLY A 7 17.95 0.08 -5.90
C GLY A 7 18.99 -0.73 -6.68
N THR A 8 20.24 -0.27 -6.68
CA THR A 8 21.38 -1.03 -7.24
C THR A 8 22.01 -2.00 -6.24
N THR A 9 21.74 -1.80 -4.94
CA THR A 9 22.17 -2.66 -3.84
C THR A 9 21.00 -2.95 -2.91
N GLU A 10 21.09 -4.02 -2.13
CA GLU A 10 20.06 -4.37 -1.14
C GLU A 10 19.82 -3.24 -0.14
N GLN A 11 20.89 -2.59 0.33
CA GLN A 11 20.78 -1.49 1.28
C GLN A 11 20.08 -0.27 0.66
N SER A 12 20.35 0.05 -0.61
CA SER A 12 19.65 1.13 -1.32
C SER A 12 18.17 0.80 -1.53
N ALA A 13 17.86 -0.43 -1.99
CA ALA A 13 16.49 -0.89 -2.16
C ALA A 13 15.70 -0.87 -0.84
N GLY A 14 16.33 -1.31 0.26
CA GLY A 14 15.76 -1.26 1.59
C GLY A 14 15.47 0.18 2.05
N GLY A 15 16.40 1.10 1.85
CA GLY A 15 16.22 2.52 2.17
C GLY A 15 15.09 3.17 1.37
N ILE A 16 15.00 2.90 0.06
CA ILE A 16 13.91 3.37 -0.81
C ILE A 16 12.58 2.80 -0.32
N ALA A 17 12.51 1.50 -0.04
CA ALA A 17 11.31 0.87 0.46
C ALA A 17 10.84 1.52 1.77
N TRP A 18 11.76 1.76 2.69
CA TRP A 18 11.45 2.38 3.97
C TRP A 18 10.90 3.80 3.80
N ALA A 19 11.54 4.62 2.98
CA ALA A 19 11.10 5.99 2.71
C ALA A 19 9.70 6.02 2.06
N VAL A 20 9.49 5.22 1.01
CA VAL A 20 8.22 5.18 0.27
C VAL A 20 7.09 4.65 1.16
N LEU A 21 7.30 3.54 1.87
CA LEU A 21 6.27 2.94 2.72
C LEU A 21 5.92 3.86 3.90
N THR A 22 6.90 4.56 4.47
CA THR A 22 6.64 5.55 5.53
C THR A 22 5.77 6.70 5.01
N MET A 23 6.08 7.25 3.83
CA MET A 23 5.26 8.31 3.22
C MET A 23 3.83 7.83 2.94
N LEU A 24 3.68 6.61 2.41
CA LEU A 24 2.37 5.99 2.20
C LEU A 24 1.62 5.79 3.53
N ALA A 25 2.33 5.47 4.62
CA ALA A 25 1.73 5.24 5.93
C ALA A 25 1.23 6.55 6.56
N MET A 26 2.01 7.62 6.42
CA MET A 26 1.64 8.96 6.89
C MET A 26 0.34 9.45 6.26
N ILE A 27 0.16 9.22 4.96
CA ILE A 27 -1.02 9.66 4.21
C ILE A 27 -2.19 8.67 4.37
N GLY A 28 -1.88 7.37 4.45
CA GLY A 28 -2.87 6.28 4.46
C GLY A 28 -3.47 5.97 5.83
N GLY A 29 -3.12 6.72 6.87
CA GLY A 29 -3.69 6.58 8.21
C GLY A 29 -2.96 5.61 9.13
N GLY A 30 -1.72 5.24 8.78
CA GLY A 30 -0.85 4.46 9.67
C GLY A 30 -0.42 5.23 10.93
N MET A 31 -0.41 6.57 10.89
CA MET A 31 -0.11 7.40 12.07
C MET A 31 -1.36 8.02 12.70
N VAL A 32 -2.32 8.45 11.87
CA VAL A 32 -3.58 9.07 12.30
C VAL A 32 -4.72 8.22 11.76
N PRO A 33 -5.59 7.64 12.62
CA PRO A 33 -6.67 6.79 12.14
C PRO A 33 -7.59 7.51 11.15
N THR A 34 -8.01 6.81 10.10
CA THR A 34 -8.78 7.41 8.99
C THR A 34 -10.14 7.99 9.42
N PHE A 35 -10.70 7.50 10.53
CA PHE A 35 -11.96 8.00 11.10
C PHE A 35 -11.82 9.31 11.89
N VAL A 36 -10.60 9.69 12.32
CA VAL A 36 -10.32 10.98 12.97
C VAL A 36 -9.64 11.99 12.05
N MET A 37 -9.37 11.63 10.79
CA MET A 37 -8.72 12.53 9.83
C MET A 37 -9.60 13.73 9.47
N PRO A 38 -9.01 14.92 9.30
CA PRO A 38 -9.73 16.06 8.74
C PRO A 38 -10.15 15.79 7.27
N PRO A 39 -11.21 16.46 6.76
CA PRO A 39 -11.84 16.10 5.48
C PRO A 39 -10.88 16.12 4.28
N TRP A 40 -9.97 17.09 4.24
CA TRP A 40 -8.97 17.22 3.18
C TRP A 40 -7.97 16.06 3.17
N MET A 41 -7.57 15.58 4.36
CA MET A 41 -6.62 14.48 4.50
C MET A 41 -7.28 13.14 4.20
N LYS A 42 -8.53 12.96 4.63
CA LYS A 42 -9.34 11.76 4.34
C LYS A 42 -9.57 11.57 2.84
N SER A 43 -9.71 12.66 2.09
CA SER A 43 -9.85 12.59 0.63
C SER A 43 -8.56 12.12 -0.04
N LEU A 44 -7.40 12.49 0.50
CA LEU A 44 -6.09 12.07 0.00
C LEU A 44 -5.72 10.64 0.45
N SER A 45 -6.21 10.18 1.60
CA SER A 45 -5.83 8.88 2.15
C SER A 45 -6.21 7.72 1.24
N GLY A 46 -7.31 7.85 0.48
CA GLY A 46 -7.78 6.84 -0.47
C GLY A 46 -6.81 6.51 -1.60
N VAL A 47 -5.80 7.36 -1.87
CA VAL A 47 -4.72 7.06 -2.83
C VAL A 47 -3.72 6.06 -2.24
N SER A 48 -3.53 6.07 -0.92
CA SER A 48 -2.58 5.18 -0.27
C SER A 48 -3.18 3.78 -0.09
N PRO A 49 -2.48 2.71 -0.52
CA PRO A 49 -2.92 1.33 -0.26
C PRO A 49 -3.03 1.02 1.24
N ILE A 50 -2.32 1.77 2.10
CA ILE A 50 -2.40 1.61 3.56
C ILE A 50 -3.79 1.98 4.08
N SER A 51 -4.47 2.97 3.50
CA SER A 51 -5.83 3.34 3.90
C SER A 51 -6.83 2.21 3.65
N TRP A 52 -6.65 1.45 2.56
CA TRP A 52 -7.49 0.30 2.23
C TRP A 52 -7.18 -0.90 3.12
N ALA A 53 -5.93 -1.11 3.50
CA ALA A 53 -5.53 -2.14 4.46
C ALA A 53 -6.14 -1.87 5.83
N ILE A 54 -6.05 -0.63 6.33
CA ILE A 54 -6.69 -0.24 7.59
C ILE A 54 -8.20 -0.45 7.52
N LEU A 55 -8.86 -0.02 6.44
CA LEU A 55 -10.30 -0.23 6.27
C LEU A 55 -10.68 -1.71 6.30
N ALA A 56 -9.87 -2.59 5.68
CA ALA A 56 -10.09 -4.04 5.74
C ALA A 56 -9.94 -4.57 7.17
N PHE A 57 -8.87 -4.20 7.88
CA PHE A 57 -8.66 -4.61 9.27
C PHE A 57 -9.79 -4.14 10.18
N GLU A 58 -10.12 -2.85 10.13
CA GLU A 58 -11.23 -2.30 10.90
C GLU A 58 -12.55 -3.01 10.56
N GLY A 59 -12.79 -3.25 9.27
CA GLY A 59 -13.90 -4.02 8.72
C GLY A 59 -14.08 -5.38 9.39
N GLY A 60 -13.02 -6.18 9.41
CA GLY A 60 -13.02 -7.54 9.94
C GLY A 60 -12.93 -7.65 11.46
N ILE A 61 -12.42 -6.63 12.14
CA ILE A 61 -12.19 -6.67 13.60
C ILE A 61 -13.37 -6.08 14.39
N TRP A 62 -13.89 -4.91 13.98
CA TRP A 62 -14.83 -4.16 14.82
C TRP A 62 -15.96 -3.43 14.07
N ARG A 63 -15.95 -3.44 12.74
CA ARG A 63 -16.94 -2.75 11.89
C ARG A 63 -18.02 -3.69 11.34
N ASP A 64 -18.00 -4.94 11.77
CA ASP A 64 -18.94 -5.99 11.36
C ASP A 64 -19.13 -6.06 9.84
N PHE A 65 -18.04 -5.98 9.07
CA PHE A 65 -18.12 -6.06 7.61
C PHE A 65 -18.67 -7.42 7.19
N THR A 66 -19.69 -7.36 6.33
CA THR A 66 -20.10 -8.55 5.57
C THR A 66 -19.00 -8.94 4.56
N PRO A 67 -18.93 -10.20 4.12
CA PRO A 67 -17.97 -10.63 3.11
C PRO A 67 -18.02 -9.79 1.83
N MET A 68 -19.21 -9.31 1.45
CA MET A 68 -19.39 -8.43 0.29
C MET A 68 -18.71 -7.07 0.47
N MET A 69 -18.73 -6.51 1.68
CA MET A 69 -18.03 -5.24 1.99
C MET A 69 -16.52 -5.41 1.98
N MET A 70 -16.02 -6.59 2.34
CA MET A 70 -14.60 -6.97 2.28
C MET A 70 -14.05 -7.05 0.86
N VAL A 71 -14.89 -7.33 -0.14
CA VAL A 71 -14.45 -7.46 -1.54
C VAL A 71 -13.75 -6.20 -2.03
N GLN A 72 -14.31 -5.02 -1.76
CA GLN A 72 -13.76 -3.76 -2.26
C GLN A 72 -12.32 -3.47 -1.76
N PRO A 73 -12.04 -3.40 -0.45
CA PRO A 73 -10.68 -3.12 0.01
C PRO A 73 -9.70 -4.23 -0.39
N CYS A 74 -10.12 -5.50 -0.33
CA CYS A 74 -9.26 -6.62 -0.75
C CYS A 74 -8.94 -6.59 -2.25
N ALA A 75 -9.92 -6.28 -3.11
CA ALA A 75 -9.71 -6.17 -4.54
C ALA A 75 -8.73 -5.04 -4.89
N ILE A 76 -8.82 -3.90 -4.20
CA ILE A 76 -7.89 -2.78 -4.41
C ILE A 76 -6.47 -3.19 -3.96
N LEU A 77 -6.32 -3.82 -2.81
CA LEU A 77 -5.01 -4.29 -2.33
C LEU A 77 -4.40 -5.34 -3.27
N LEU A 78 -5.21 -6.27 -3.77
CA LEU A 78 -4.79 -7.25 -4.77
C LEU A 78 -4.38 -6.57 -6.08
N ALA A 79 -5.15 -5.58 -6.55
CA ALA A 79 -4.82 -4.83 -7.76
C ALA A 79 -3.51 -4.05 -7.61
N VAL A 80 -3.28 -3.39 -6.46
CA VAL A 80 -2.02 -2.70 -6.17
C VAL A 80 -0.86 -3.70 -6.08
N GLY A 81 -1.05 -4.82 -5.39
CA GLY A 81 -0.04 -5.88 -5.27
C GLY A 81 0.34 -6.46 -6.63
N ALA A 82 -0.67 -6.84 -7.43
CA ALA A 82 -0.49 -7.36 -8.78
C ALA A 82 0.15 -6.32 -9.70
N GLY A 83 -0.27 -5.06 -9.64
CA GLY A 83 0.31 -3.97 -10.41
C GLY A 83 1.79 -3.74 -10.07
N CYS A 84 2.14 -3.63 -8.79
CA CYS A 84 3.52 -3.52 -8.33
C CYS A 84 4.36 -4.76 -8.67
N PHE A 85 3.75 -5.94 -8.68
CA PHE A 85 4.42 -7.18 -9.08
C PHE A 85 4.72 -7.18 -10.57
N VAL A 86 3.71 -6.95 -11.42
CA VAL A 86 3.85 -6.89 -12.88
C VAL A 86 4.83 -5.80 -13.28
N LEU A 87 4.67 -4.57 -12.78
CA LEU A 87 5.58 -3.46 -13.08
C LEU A 87 7.01 -3.77 -12.62
N GLY A 88 7.17 -4.35 -11.43
CA GLY A 88 8.47 -4.82 -10.95
C GLY A 88 9.10 -5.83 -11.91
N MET A 89 8.36 -6.85 -12.37
CA MET A 89 8.86 -7.82 -13.33
C MET A 89 9.25 -7.20 -14.68
N ARG A 90 8.50 -6.20 -15.15
CA ARG A 90 8.80 -5.52 -16.42
C ARG A 90 10.02 -4.60 -16.35
N LEU A 91 10.25 -3.99 -15.19
CA LEU A 91 11.39 -3.10 -14.94
C LEU A 91 12.65 -3.86 -14.52
N MET A 92 12.49 -5.09 -14.04
CA MET A 92 13.61 -5.98 -13.70
C MET A 92 14.46 -6.23 -14.94
N LYS A 93 15.63 -5.60 -14.98
CA LYS A 93 16.65 -5.91 -15.97
C LYS A 93 17.26 -7.24 -15.54
N TRP A 94 17.02 -8.29 -16.33
CA TRP A 94 17.75 -9.54 -16.18
C TRP A 94 19.23 -9.21 -16.37
N SER A 95 19.97 -9.16 -15.27
CA SER A 95 21.43 -9.16 -15.33
C SER A 95 21.81 -10.57 -15.75
N GLU A 96 22.18 -10.75 -17.02
CA GLU A 96 22.92 -11.94 -17.42
C GLU A 96 24.19 -11.99 -16.57
N ALA A 97 24.36 -13.11 -15.87
CA ALA A 97 25.58 -13.47 -15.15
C ALA A 97 26.53 -14.21 -16.11
#